data_AF-A0A396MFT5-F1
#
_entry.id   AF-A0A396MFT5-F1
#
_cell.length_a   1.000
_cell.length_b   1.000
_cell.length_c   1.000
_cell.angle_alpha   90.00
_cell.angle_beta   90.00
_cell.angle_gamma   90.00
#
_symmetry.space_group_name_H-M   'P 1'
#
loop_
_entity.id
_entity.type
_entity.pdbx_description
1 polymer ?
#
loop_
_entity_poly.entity_id
_entity_poly.type
_entity_poly.pdbx_seq_one_letter_code
_entity_poly.pdbx_strand_id
1 'polypeptide(L)'
;MKTKNPQFKGSPVAAANFRWSLDFFRNHDVTTVGYNLIPDEVLEAWVAPDPQQLLSDMADGKADPDSTLPFAVYSCAYGYHDQIYAAMLNDDSYSTPYEKVVEDFFPFQEALHYIVEMNKKRFYFLSFPILHFKALPEMLPLLREAARRFGILQK
;
A
#
# COMPACT_ATOMS: atom_id res chain seq x y z
N MET A 1 18.90 -7.39 -20.68
CA MET A 1 17.95 -8.35 -20.08
C MET A 1 18.49 -8.77 -18.73
N LYS A 2 17.89 -8.32 -17.62
CA LYS A 2 18.16 -8.85 -16.29
C LYS A 2 16.90 -9.58 -15.82
N THR A 3 17.14 -10.74 -15.25
CA THR A 3 16.25 -11.85 -14.94
C THR A 3 15.00 -11.46 -14.16
N LYS A 4 13.85 -11.97 -14.61
CA LYS A 4 12.59 -12.02 -13.85
C LYS A 4 12.87 -12.67 -12.50
N ASN A 5 12.45 -12.04 -11.41
CA ASN A 5 12.59 -12.57 -10.06
C ASN A 5 11.61 -13.75 -9.90
N PRO A 6 12.07 -15.00 -9.87
CA PRO A 6 11.21 -16.15 -9.71
C PRO A 6 11.03 -16.43 -8.21
N GLN A 7 9.84 -16.86 -7.80
CA GLN A 7 9.51 -17.46 -6.49
C GLN A 7 9.17 -16.49 -5.36
N PHE A 8 7.91 -16.05 -5.37
CA PHE A 8 7.15 -15.75 -4.16
C PHE A 8 6.16 -16.92 -3.99
N LYS A 9 6.59 -17.94 -3.23
CA LYS A 9 5.82 -19.11 -2.78
C LYS A 9 6.38 -19.54 -1.42
N GLY A 10 5.74 -19.15 -0.31
CA GLY A 10 6.19 -19.45 1.06
C GLY A 10 7.54 -18.82 1.46
N SER A 11 7.95 -17.72 0.82
CA SER A 11 9.25 -17.09 1.05
C SER A 11 9.29 -16.47 2.45
N PRO A 12 10.30 -16.81 3.29
CA PRO A 12 10.56 -16.13 4.55
C PRO A 12 10.60 -14.59 4.43
N VAL A 13 10.88 -14.08 3.23
CA VAL A 13 10.88 -12.64 2.91
C VAL A 13 9.48 -12.05 2.94
N ALA A 14 8.48 -12.69 2.33
CA ALA A 14 7.10 -12.19 2.34
C ALA A 14 6.53 -12.17 3.77
N ALA A 15 6.78 -13.24 4.53
CA ALA A 15 6.40 -13.31 5.94
C ALA A 15 7.15 -12.26 6.80
N ALA A 16 8.43 -12.02 6.55
CA ALA A 16 9.20 -10.99 7.26
C ALA A 16 8.68 -9.59 6.96
N ASN A 17 8.41 -9.27 5.70
CA ASN A 17 7.83 -7.99 5.28
C ASN A 17 6.45 -7.79 5.89
N PHE A 18 5.61 -8.83 5.89
CA PHE A 18 4.29 -8.76 6.54
C PHE A 18 4.42 -8.47 8.04
N ARG A 19 5.28 -9.21 8.76
CA ARG A 19 5.51 -9.00 10.20
C ARG A 19 6.04 -7.60 10.50
N TRP A 20 7.03 -7.14 9.73
CA TRP A 20 7.55 -5.78 9.86
C TRP A 20 6.44 -4.74 9.67
N SER A 21 5.58 -4.94 8.67
CA SER A 21 4.46 -4.02 8.38
C SER A 21 3.48 -3.96 9.55
N LEU A 22 3.10 -5.11 10.13
CA LEU A 22 2.24 -5.16 11.31
C LEU A 22 2.86 -4.44 12.51
N ASP A 23 4.14 -4.66 12.78
CA ASP A 23 4.84 -3.99 13.87
C ASP A 23 4.94 -2.48 13.61
N PHE A 24 5.13 -2.06 12.36
CA PHE A 24 5.09 -0.64 11.99
C PHE A 24 3.72 -0.01 12.27
N PHE A 25 2.63 -0.63 11.82
CA PHE A 25 1.27 -0.10 12.03
C PHE A 25 0.87 0.00 13.50
N ARG A 26 1.34 -0.93 14.34
CA ARG A 26 1.09 -0.91 15.80
C ARG A 26 1.78 0.25 16.51
N ASN A 27 2.91 0.69 15.99
CA ASN A 27 3.79 1.65 16.65
C ASN A 27 3.74 3.06 16.03
N HIS A 28 2.91 3.27 15.00
CA HIS A 28 2.77 4.54 14.32
C HIS A 28 1.31 4.87 14.08
N ASP A 29 0.98 6.17 14.14
CA ASP A 29 -0.30 6.66 13.68
C ASP A 29 -0.35 6.57 12.13
N VAL A 30 -1.04 5.54 11.62
CA VAL A 30 -1.14 5.30 10.18
C VAL A 30 -1.85 6.42 9.42
N THR A 31 -2.59 7.30 10.11
CA THR A 31 -3.26 8.45 9.49
C THR A 31 -2.33 9.64 9.26
N THR A 32 -1.15 9.68 9.89
CA THR A 32 -0.22 10.82 9.77
C THR A 32 1.20 10.42 9.38
N VAL A 33 1.54 9.14 9.47
CA VAL A 33 2.89 8.64 9.19
C VAL A 33 3.25 8.77 7.70
N GLY A 34 4.39 9.42 7.42
CA GLY A 34 4.93 9.55 6.07
C GLY A 34 5.59 8.26 5.57
N TYR A 35 5.50 7.98 4.27
CA TYR A 35 6.10 6.77 3.69
C TYR A 35 7.62 6.70 3.83
N ASN A 36 8.29 7.84 4.03
CA ASN A 36 9.74 7.93 4.20
C ASN A 36 10.27 7.19 5.44
N LEU A 37 9.39 6.79 6.37
CA LEU A 37 9.72 5.93 7.51
C LEU A 37 9.62 4.43 7.18
N ILE A 38 9.18 4.09 5.96
CA ILE A 38 9.06 2.71 5.48
C ILE A 38 10.26 2.43 4.57
N PRO A 39 11.02 1.35 4.80
CA PRO A 39 12.14 0.98 3.94
C PRO A 39 11.70 0.78 2.48
N ASP A 40 12.55 1.18 1.52
CA ASP A 40 12.26 1.04 0.09
C ASP A 40 11.92 -0.42 -0.30
N GLU A 41 12.65 -1.40 0.25
CA GLU A 41 12.39 -2.83 0.01
C GLU A 41 11.01 -3.30 0.50
N VAL A 42 10.50 -2.67 1.56
CA VAL A 42 9.16 -2.95 2.10
C VAL A 42 8.10 -2.30 1.22
N LEU A 43 8.30 -1.03 0.82
CA LEU A 43 7.42 -0.33 -0.12
C LEU A 43 7.31 -1.08 -1.45
N GLU A 44 8.44 -1.57 -1.98
CA GLU A 44 8.47 -2.37 -3.20
C GLU A 44 7.69 -3.69 -3.05
N ALA A 45 7.78 -4.34 -1.89
CA ALA A 45 7.04 -5.58 -1.62
C ALA A 45 5.52 -5.37 -1.46
N TRP A 46 5.08 -4.16 -1.16
CA TRP A 46 3.66 -3.81 -1.08
C TRP A 46 3.03 -3.55 -2.45
N VAL A 47 3.83 -3.44 -3.52
CA VAL A 47 3.34 -3.22 -4.88
C VAL A 47 2.84 -4.54 -5.46
N ALA A 48 1.57 -4.58 -5.84
CA ALA A 48 1.01 -5.63 -6.67
C ALA A 48 1.39 -5.37 -8.14
N PRO A 49 2.03 -6.32 -8.84
CA PRO A 49 2.36 -6.16 -10.26
C PRO A 49 1.11 -5.95 -11.14
N ASP A 50 0.01 -6.61 -10.78
CA ASP A 50 -1.30 -6.44 -11.38
C ASP A 50 -2.36 -6.52 -10.26
N PRO A 51 -2.80 -5.36 -9.71
CA PRO A 51 -3.78 -5.33 -8.63
C PRO A 51 -5.12 -5.98 -9.00
N GLN A 52 -5.55 -5.86 -10.26
CA GLN A 52 -6.82 -6.42 -10.72
C GLN A 52 -6.75 -7.95 -10.78
N GLN A 53 -5.68 -8.48 -11.39
CA GLN A 53 -5.46 -9.92 -11.45
C GLN A 53 -5.28 -10.51 -10.05
N LEU A 54 -4.55 -9.82 -9.16
CA LEU A 54 -4.40 -10.26 -7.77
C LEU A 54 -5.75 -10.44 -7.08
N LEU A 55 -6.64 -9.43 -7.14
CA LEU A 55 -7.97 -9.53 -6.53
C LEU A 55 -8.81 -10.65 -7.17
N SER A 56 -8.71 -10.83 -8.50
CA SER A 56 -9.39 -11.91 -9.20
C SER A 56 -8.89 -13.29 -8.73
N ASP A 57 -7.57 -13.47 -8.64
CA ASP A 57 -6.97 -14.73 -8.20
C ASP A 57 -7.31 -15.03 -6.74
N MET A 58 -7.38 -14.01 -5.88
CA MET A 58 -7.81 -14.16 -4.50
C MET A 58 -9.27 -14.59 -4.40
N ALA A 59 -10.16 -13.95 -5.16
CA ALA A 59 -11.58 -14.31 -5.21
C ALA A 59 -11.81 -15.75 -5.69
N ASP A 60 -11.00 -16.20 -6.65
CA ASP A 60 -11.05 -17.56 -7.20
C ASP A 60 -10.30 -18.61 -6.34
N GLY A 61 -9.64 -18.20 -5.25
CA GLY A 61 -8.80 -19.09 -4.43
C GLY A 61 -7.55 -19.61 -5.15
N LYS A 62 -7.11 -18.92 -6.21
CA LYS A 62 -5.95 -19.25 -7.05
C LYS A 62 -4.70 -18.46 -6.67
N ALA A 63 -4.85 -17.39 -5.90
CA ALA A 63 -3.74 -16.56 -5.49
C ALA A 63 -2.71 -17.37 -4.70
N ASP A 64 -1.45 -17.20 -5.05
CA ASP A 64 -0.36 -17.76 -4.26
C ASP A 64 -0.30 -17.07 -2.88
N PRO A 65 -0.09 -17.78 -1.77
CA PRO A 65 0.02 -17.17 -0.45
C PRO A 65 0.94 -15.94 -0.41
N ASP A 66 2.09 -15.99 -1.08
CA ASP A 66 3.01 -14.84 -1.07
C ASP A 66 2.55 -13.70 -1.98
N SER A 67 1.85 -14.02 -3.08
CA SER A 67 1.29 -12.99 -3.98
C SER A 67 0.20 -12.16 -3.31
N THR A 68 -0.40 -12.66 -2.22
CA THR A 68 -1.42 -11.91 -1.46
C THR A 68 -0.83 -10.81 -0.58
N LEU A 69 0.50 -10.76 -0.40
CA LEU A 69 1.16 -9.81 0.50
C LEU A 69 0.71 -8.35 0.28
N PRO A 70 0.67 -7.81 -0.95
CA PRO A 70 0.19 -6.44 -1.20
C PRO A 70 -1.18 -6.15 -0.61
N PHE A 71 -2.16 -7.05 -0.82
CA PHE A 71 -3.52 -6.86 -0.31
C PHE A 71 -3.62 -7.17 1.19
N ALA A 72 -2.87 -8.15 1.68
CA ALA A 72 -2.84 -8.50 3.10
C ALA A 72 -2.29 -7.34 3.95
N VAL A 73 -1.19 -6.71 3.52
CA VAL A 73 -0.63 -5.53 4.18
C VAL A 73 -1.63 -4.37 4.13
N TYR A 74 -2.16 -4.09 2.95
CA TYR A 74 -3.11 -3.00 2.74
C TYR A 74 -4.36 -3.14 3.62
N SER A 75 -4.99 -4.32 3.62
CA SER A 75 -6.19 -4.58 4.43
C SER A 75 -5.91 -4.47 5.93
N CYS A 76 -4.73 -4.93 6.38
CA CYS A 76 -4.29 -4.75 7.76
C CYS A 76 -4.11 -3.27 8.10
N ALA A 77 -3.44 -2.49 7.26
CA ALA A 77 -3.28 -1.06 7.46
C ALA A 77 -4.65 -0.34 7.53
N TYR A 78 -5.61 -0.73 6.71
CA TYR A 78 -6.97 -0.20 6.74
C TYR A 78 -7.66 -0.48 8.09
N GLY A 79 -7.47 -1.68 8.64
CA GLY A 79 -7.97 -2.02 9.98
C GLY A 79 -7.40 -1.12 11.09
N TYR A 80 -6.10 -0.81 11.05
CA TYR A 80 -5.50 0.14 12.00
C TYR A 80 -5.99 1.57 11.77
N HIS A 81 -6.16 1.99 10.51
CA HIS A 81 -6.72 3.29 10.17
C HIS A 81 -8.14 3.44 10.74
N ASP A 82 -8.99 2.44 10.60
CA ASP A 82 -10.35 2.48 11.11
C ASP A 82 -10.41 2.49 12.64
N GLN A 83 -9.51 1.77 13.32
CA GLN A 83 -9.38 1.86 14.79
C GLN A 83 -9.04 3.28 15.26
N ILE A 84 -8.17 3.98 14.54
CA ILE A 84 -7.82 5.37 14.84
C ILE A 84 -9.03 6.29 14.61
N TYR A 85 -9.77 6.10 13.52
CA TYR A 85 -10.98 6.87 13.24
C TYR A 85 -12.11 6.60 14.23
N ALA A 86 -12.33 5.35 14.62
CA ALA A 86 -13.28 4.97 15.65
C ALA A 86 -12.99 5.71 16.96
N ALA A 87 -11.72 5.75 17.38
CA ALA A 87 -11.29 6.50 18.55
C ALA A 87 -11.47 8.02 18.38
N MET A 88 -11.11 8.60 17.23
CA MET A 88 -11.28 10.03 16.95
C MET A 88 -12.75 10.47 16.93
N LEU A 89 -13.64 9.62 16.41
CA LEU A 89 -15.08 9.87 16.31
C LEU A 89 -15.84 9.49 17.57
N ASN A 90 -15.18 8.80 18.52
CA ASN A 90 -15.81 8.19 19.69
C ASN A 90 -16.99 7.26 19.28
N ASP A 91 -16.73 6.42 18.28
CA ASP A 91 -17.68 5.47 17.69
C ASP A 91 -16.99 4.12 17.43
N ASP A 92 -17.14 3.19 18.37
CA ASP A 92 -16.59 1.82 18.27
C ASP A 92 -17.23 0.97 17.17
N SER A 93 -18.33 1.44 16.56
CA SER A 93 -18.95 0.80 15.41
C SER A 93 -18.39 1.26 14.07
N TYR A 94 -17.55 2.30 14.07
CA TYR A 94 -16.90 2.79 12.85
C TYR A 94 -16.06 1.69 12.21
N SER A 95 -16.42 1.36 10.99
CA SER A 95 -15.71 0.39 10.15
C SER A 95 -16.02 0.70 8.70
N THR A 96 -14.99 0.65 7.87
CA THR A 96 -15.13 0.84 6.44
C THR A 96 -15.70 -0.46 5.82
N PRO A 97 -16.77 -0.38 5.02
CA PRO A 97 -17.33 -1.55 4.35
C PRO A 97 -16.27 -2.28 3.52
N TYR A 98 -16.33 -3.62 3.50
CA TYR A 98 -15.34 -4.44 2.79
C TYR A 98 -15.23 -4.09 1.31
N GLU A 99 -16.36 -3.83 0.66
CA GLU A 99 -16.41 -3.40 -0.74
C GLU A 99 -15.60 -2.13 -0.96
N LYS A 100 -15.71 -1.17 -0.03
CA LYS A 100 -14.97 0.07 -0.08
C LYS A 100 -13.47 -0.15 0.14
N VAL A 101 -13.10 -1.03 1.06
CA VAL A 101 -11.69 -1.45 1.25
C VAL A 101 -11.14 -2.03 -0.06
N VAL A 102 -11.89 -2.89 -0.76
CA VAL A 102 -11.45 -3.45 -2.05
C VAL A 102 -11.32 -2.37 -3.12
N GLU A 103 -12.28 -1.45 -3.22
CA GLU A 103 -12.23 -0.33 -4.18
C GLU A 103 -11.03 0.59 -3.95
N ASP A 104 -10.73 0.90 -2.69
CA ASP A 104 -9.63 1.80 -2.33
C ASP A 104 -8.25 1.16 -2.50
N PHE A 105 -8.19 -0.15 -2.79
CA PHE A 105 -6.93 -0.83 -3.09
C PHE A 105 -6.27 -0.28 -4.36
N PHE A 106 -7.07 0.04 -5.38
CA PHE A 106 -6.54 0.56 -6.65
C PHE A 106 -5.86 1.93 -6.51
N PRO A 107 -6.50 2.97 -5.92
CA PRO A 107 -5.84 4.25 -5.71
C PRO A 107 -4.64 4.14 -4.75
N PHE A 108 -4.67 3.23 -3.78
CA PHE A 108 -3.50 2.92 -2.95
C PHE A 108 -2.34 2.36 -3.78
N GLN A 109 -2.59 1.34 -4.61
CA GLN A 109 -1.57 0.74 -5.48
C GLN A 109 -1.02 1.74 -6.50
N GLU A 110 -1.87 2.63 -7.02
CA GLU A 110 -1.42 3.72 -7.88
C GLU A 110 -0.48 4.68 -7.16
N ALA A 111 -0.85 5.12 -5.95
CA ALA A 111 -0.01 6.01 -5.16
C ALA A 111 1.33 5.36 -4.81
N LEU A 112 1.30 4.10 -4.39
CA LEU A 112 2.48 3.32 -4.05
C LEU A 112 3.40 3.14 -5.26
N HIS A 113 2.85 2.84 -6.44
CA HIS A 113 3.61 2.74 -7.67
C HIS A 113 4.38 4.04 -7.95
N TYR A 114 3.72 5.21 -7.87
CA TYR A 114 4.40 6.48 -8.08
C TYR A 114 5.49 6.75 -7.05
N ILE A 115 5.24 6.47 -5.78
CA ILE A 115 6.23 6.64 -4.72
C ILE A 115 7.47 5.77 -4.98
N VAL A 116 7.28 4.49 -5.29
CA VAL A 116 8.37 3.55 -5.58
C VAL A 116 9.17 4.00 -6.81
N GLU A 117 8.51 4.39 -7.89
CA GLU A 117 9.20 4.87 -9.10
C GLU A 117 9.94 6.20 -8.89
N MET A 118 9.42 7.08 -8.03
CA MET A 118 10.11 8.32 -7.65
C MET A 118 11.33 8.04 -6.76
N ASN A 119 11.22 7.13 -5.79
CA ASN A 119 12.35 6.73 -4.94
C ASN A 119 13.51 6.15 -5.78
N LYS A 120 13.21 5.33 -6.79
CA LYS A 120 14.21 4.82 -7.75
C LYS A 120 14.97 5.94 -8.48
N LYS A 121 14.31 7.08 -8.70
CA LYS A 121 14.89 8.29 -9.32
C LYS A 121 15.46 9.29 -8.29
N ARG A 122 15.43 8.96 -6.99
CA ARG A 122 15.84 9.82 -5.86
C ARG A 122 15.03 11.11 -5.72
N PHE A 123 13.76 11.07 -6.15
CA PHE A 123 12.81 12.14 -5.88
C PHE A 123 12.01 11.76 -4.63
N TYR A 124 12.27 12.45 -3.51
CA TYR A 124 11.67 12.13 -2.23
C TYR A 124 10.60 13.15 -1.82
N PHE A 125 9.42 12.66 -1.48
CA PHE A 125 8.37 13.40 -0.79
C PHE A 125 8.45 13.05 0.69
N LEU A 126 9.17 13.89 1.45
CA LEU A 126 9.58 13.60 2.83
C LEU A 126 8.45 13.31 3.83
N SER A 127 7.18 13.43 3.45
CA SER A 127 6.06 13.31 4.40
C SER A 127 4.73 12.86 3.78
N PHE A 128 4.69 12.22 2.62
CA PHE A 128 3.39 11.83 2.04
C PHE A 128 2.76 10.68 2.86
N PRO A 129 1.60 10.86 3.49
CA PRO A 129 1.01 9.87 4.39
C PRO A 129 0.22 8.83 3.59
N ILE A 130 0.93 7.89 2.97
CA ILE A 130 0.36 6.91 2.03
C ILE A 130 -0.71 6.00 2.67
N LEU A 131 -0.69 5.83 3.99
CA LEU A 131 -1.65 5.00 4.74
C LEU A 131 -2.86 5.79 5.26
N HIS A 132 -2.94 7.09 4.98
CA HIS A 132 -4.12 7.89 5.31
C HIS A 132 -5.20 7.72 4.23
N PHE A 133 -5.89 6.58 4.25
CA PHE A 133 -6.86 6.19 3.21
C PHE A 133 -7.97 7.22 3.01
N LYS A 134 -8.46 7.85 4.08
CA LYS A 134 -9.48 8.91 3.95
C LYS A 134 -8.99 10.16 3.21
N ALA A 135 -7.72 10.55 3.34
CA ALA A 135 -7.14 11.70 2.66
C ALA A 135 -6.54 11.34 1.28
N LEU A 136 -6.27 10.06 1.03
CA LEU A 136 -5.63 9.59 -0.18
C LEU A 136 -6.32 10.07 -1.48
N PRO A 137 -7.66 10.09 -1.60
CA PRO A 137 -8.33 10.61 -2.80
C PRO A 137 -8.00 12.07 -3.10
N GLU A 138 -7.80 12.90 -2.08
CA GLU A 138 -7.46 14.32 -2.23
C GLU A 138 -5.98 14.52 -2.56
N MET A 139 -5.12 13.65 -2.01
CA MET A 139 -3.67 13.72 -2.22
C MET A 139 -3.22 13.10 -3.56
N LEU A 140 -3.94 12.09 -4.05
CA LEU A 140 -3.57 11.34 -5.26
C LEU A 140 -3.44 12.22 -6.53
N PRO A 141 -4.30 13.22 -6.79
CA PRO A 141 -4.11 14.16 -7.90
C PRO A 141 -2.77 14.90 -7.84
N LEU A 142 -2.32 15.31 -6.65
CA LEU A 142 -1.04 15.99 -6.46
C LEU A 142 0.12 15.04 -6.77
N LEU A 143 0.00 13.77 -6.35
CA LEU A 143 0.98 12.74 -6.62
C LEU A 143 1.06 12.38 -8.12
N ARG A 144 -0.08 12.28 -8.80
CA ARG A 144 -0.15 12.11 -10.27
C ARG A 144 0.55 13.24 -11.00
N GLU A 145 0.31 14.49 -10.58
CA GLU A 145 0.95 15.65 -11.20
C GLU A 145 2.47 15.63 -10.99
N ALA A 146 2.93 15.29 -9.78
CA ALA A 146 4.35 15.06 -9.53
C ALA A 146 4.92 13.95 -10.43
N ALA A 147 4.25 12.80 -10.49
CA ALA A 147 4.67 11.67 -11.32
C ALA A 147 4.77 12.04 -12.81
N ARG A 148 3.87 12.89 -13.33
CA ARG A 148 3.97 13.44 -14.70
C ARG A 148 5.19 14.33 -14.86
N ARG A 149 5.40 15.29 -13.94
CA ARG A 149 6.55 16.21 -13.99
C ARG A 149 7.89 15.48 -13.95
N PHE A 150 7.96 14.36 -13.23
CA PHE A 150 9.17 13.53 -13.13
C PHE A 150 9.25 12.42 -14.19
N GLY A 151 8.32 12.40 -15.16
CA GLY A 151 8.35 11.48 -16.29
C GLY A 151 8.08 10.01 -15.94
N ILE A 152 7.33 9.77 -14.86
CA ILE A 152 6.87 8.43 -14.46
C ILE A 152 5.53 8.13 -15.13
N LEU A 153 4.59 9.08 -15.03
CA LEU A 153 3.32 9.00 -15.76
C LEU A 153 3.47 9.70 -17.10
N GLN A 154 3.37 8.93 -18.20
CA GLN A 154 3.35 9.50 -19.55
C GLN A 154 1.96 10.08 -19.87
N LYS A 155 1.91 11.06 -20.78
CA LYS A 155 0.68 11.75 -21.20
C LYS A 155 -0.28 10.83 -21.93
#